data_AF-A0A372R0U7-F1
#
_entry.id   AF-A0A372R0U7-F1
#
_cell.length_a   1.000
_cell.length_b   1.000
_cell.length_c   1.000
_cell.angle_alpha   90.00
_cell.angle_beta   90.00
_cell.angle_gamma   90.00
#
_symmetry.space_group_name_H-M   'P 1'
#
loop_
_entity.id
_entity.type
_entity.pdbx_description
1 polymer ?
#
loop_
_entity_poly.entity_id
_entity_poly.type
_entity_poly.pdbx_seq_one_letter_code
_entity_poly.pdbx_strand_id
1 'polypeptide(L)'
;MSLEKINSRERSKFLFKIIFFIIIIVIILSFTTEIKFTSPPIINNDIKTTMNTSEPSIKPIFSFEEKFLTYLPHNDFHDQHGALINAIMLSYITNRTLIIPPLLINYFPRSSTFNSLYNNLNKFIKIKKYREEHCYIDDENEENYLDYCDNKYSQLDDFTMINWEQLFDFNELKKHVKMINRGFDFSFDNLKYNFNIEENDTYLFTEDISYELKDNDNSIRKNDKKLLHFSSLLGPNKIILENQNNIKFRQLIHNKLVINNPKILNVSEKIIEKLGGKGNYIGLHIEIRHKIFKINANYNIDLIYRNLMKYLLNSDLLRNSKNLFNYNLKECLKNNIQIIYIATDSFDPRSKFSKLYENIPCIFTLFDLSKDLENFGKISSEYDEDVDLTNFYVPIIDLLITAHGKTFIGIPKSAFSRLANEVNNLSNGKNAIS
;
A
#
# COMPACT_ATOMS: atom_id res chain seq x y z
N MET A 1 -56.39 1.16 -37.59
CA MET A 1 -55.16 1.55 -38.32
C MET A 1 -54.71 0.33 -39.09
N SER A 2 -54.77 0.36 -40.43
CA SER A 2 -54.65 -0.83 -41.29
C SER A 2 -53.28 -1.51 -41.21
N LEU A 3 -53.26 -2.84 -41.34
CA LEU A 3 -52.07 -3.70 -41.30
C LEU A 3 -50.95 -3.24 -42.26
N GLU A 4 -51.31 -2.56 -43.36
CA GLU A 4 -50.37 -1.97 -44.32
C GLU A 4 -49.51 -0.83 -43.74
N LYS A 5 -50.02 -0.04 -42.78
CA LYS A 5 -49.25 1.04 -42.14
C LYS A 5 -48.21 0.52 -41.15
N ILE A 6 -48.40 -0.67 -40.59
CA ILE A 6 -47.43 -1.30 -39.67
C ILE A 6 -46.25 -1.87 -40.46
N ASN A 7 -46.54 -2.54 -41.59
CA ASN A 7 -45.53 -3.15 -42.44
C ASN A 7 -44.61 -2.11 -43.14
N SER A 8 -45.19 -0.97 -43.54
CA SER A 8 -44.43 0.18 -44.08
C SER A 8 -43.45 0.78 -43.06
N ARG A 9 -43.85 0.85 -41.79
CA ARG A 9 -43.05 1.44 -40.70
C ARG A 9 -41.91 0.53 -40.23
N GLU A 10 -42.05 -0.78 -40.33
CA GLU A 10 -40.95 -1.72 -40.06
C GLU A 10 -39.94 -1.76 -41.21
N ARG A 11 -40.41 -1.69 -42.46
CA ARG A 11 -39.54 -1.66 -43.64
C ARG A 11 -38.67 -0.39 -43.67
N SER A 12 -39.20 0.76 -43.23
CA SER A 12 -38.42 2.00 -43.14
C SER A 12 -37.38 1.97 -42.01
N LYS A 13 -37.68 1.34 -40.86
CA LYS A 13 -36.72 1.13 -39.77
C LYS A 13 -35.59 0.17 -40.17
N PHE A 14 -35.90 -0.85 -40.96
CA PHE A 14 -34.90 -1.78 -41.48
C PHE A 14 -33.95 -1.10 -42.48
N LEU A 15 -34.50 -0.32 -43.41
CA LEU A 15 -33.70 0.49 -44.35
C LEU A 15 -32.82 1.51 -43.64
N PHE A 16 -33.31 2.16 -42.58
CA PHE A 16 -32.53 3.11 -41.79
C PHE A 16 -31.33 2.43 -41.09
N LYS A 17 -31.51 1.22 -40.55
CA LYS A 17 -30.41 0.46 -39.93
C LYS A 17 -29.33 0.07 -40.94
N ILE A 18 -29.71 -0.33 -42.15
CA ILE A 18 -28.76 -0.66 -43.22
C ILE A 18 -27.97 0.58 -43.65
N ILE A 19 -28.65 1.70 -43.86
CA ILE A 19 -28.00 2.96 -44.25
C ILE A 19 -27.04 3.44 -43.15
N PHE A 20 -27.44 3.35 -41.89
CA PHE A 20 -26.59 3.72 -40.76
C PHE A 20 -25.33 2.82 -40.65
N PHE A 21 -25.47 1.52 -40.91
CA PHE A 21 -24.34 0.59 -40.92
C PHE A 21 -23.37 0.87 -42.08
N ILE A 22 -23.90 1.19 -43.27
CA ILE A 22 -23.07 1.59 -44.43
C ILE A 22 -22.31 2.89 -44.13
N ILE A 23 -22.94 3.87 -43.49
CA ILE A 23 -22.28 5.13 -43.09
C ILE A 23 -21.14 4.86 -42.11
N ILE A 24 -21.34 3.99 -41.11
CA ILE A 24 -20.27 3.61 -40.17
C ILE A 24 -19.11 2.92 -40.89
N ILE A 25 -19.39 2.00 -41.83
CA ILE A 25 -18.34 1.34 -42.62
C ILE A 25 -17.57 2.34 -43.47
N VAL A 26 -18.26 3.28 -44.13
CA VAL A 26 -17.61 4.33 -44.93
C VAL A 26 -16.75 5.22 -44.03
N ILE A 27 -17.20 5.58 -42.83
CA ILE A 27 -16.40 6.36 -41.87
C ILE A 27 -15.15 5.58 -41.47
N ILE A 28 -15.27 4.30 -41.10
CA ILE A 28 -14.13 3.46 -40.69
C ILE A 28 -13.11 3.33 -41.85
N LEU A 29 -13.59 3.12 -43.08
CA LEU A 29 -12.74 3.06 -44.27
C LEU A 29 -12.14 4.42 -44.67
N SER A 30 -12.78 5.54 -44.29
CA SER A 30 -12.25 6.89 -44.51
C SER A 30 -11.14 7.25 -43.52
N PHE A 31 -11.08 6.57 -42.37
CA PHE A 31 -10.05 6.77 -41.34
C PHE A 31 -8.83 5.84 -41.50
N THR A 32 -8.80 4.95 -42.49
CA THR A 32 -7.59 4.21 -42.87
C THR A 32 -6.81 4.96 -43.95
N THR A 33 -6.30 6.14 -43.59
CA THR A 33 -5.19 6.75 -44.35
C THR A 33 -3.92 6.67 -43.50
N GLU A 34 -2.85 6.22 -44.15
CA GLU A 34 -1.59 5.77 -43.57
C GLU A 34 -1.04 6.67 -42.46
N ILE A 35 -1.07 6.20 -41.21
CA ILE A 35 -0.16 6.70 -40.18
C ILE A 35 1.21 6.10 -40.45
N LYS A 36 2.04 6.81 -41.23
CA LYS A 36 3.48 6.52 -41.31
C LYS A 36 4.10 6.84 -39.95
N PHE A 37 4.30 5.81 -39.15
CA PHE A 37 5.21 5.87 -38.01
C PHE A 37 6.62 6.12 -38.55
N THR A 38 7.08 7.37 -38.40
CA THR A 38 8.50 7.70 -38.53
C THR A 38 9.18 7.24 -37.25
N SER A 39 9.97 6.16 -37.36
CA SER A 39 10.84 5.72 -36.29
C SER A 39 11.95 6.77 -36.07
N PRO A 40 12.28 7.12 -34.82
CA PRO A 40 13.45 7.95 -34.53
C PRO A 40 14.74 7.21 -34.88
N PRO A 41 15.85 7.93 -35.17
CA PRO A 41 17.08 7.32 -35.66
C PRO A 41 17.71 6.43 -34.59
N ILE A 42 18.03 5.21 -35.01
CA ILE A 42 18.83 4.23 -34.26
C ILE A 42 20.26 4.77 -34.17
N ILE A 43 20.67 5.16 -32.96
CA ILE A 43 22.09 5.36 -32.64
C ILE A 43 22.66 3.96 -32.35
N ASN A 44 23.37 3.40 -33.33
CA ASN A 44 24.18 2.19 -33.15
C ASN A 44 25.39 2.53 -32.26
N ASN A 45 25.27 2.27 -30.97
CA ASN A 45 26.43 2.02 -30.14
C ASN A 45 26.67 0.51 -30.11
N ASP A 46 27.54 0.06 -31.02
CA ASP A 46 28.13 -1.28 -30.99
C ASP A 46 28.90 -1.48 -29.67
N ILE A 47 28.21 -1.96 -28.65
CA ILE A 47 28.85 -2.63 -27.51
C ILE A 47 28.73 -4.11 -27.79
N LYS A 48 29.85 -4.71 -28.22
CA LYS A 48 30.01 -6.16 -28.34
C LYS A 48 29.66 -6.83 -27.00
N THR A 49 28.49 -7.45 -26.94
CA THR A 49 28.08 -8.31 -25.84
C THR A 49 28.87 -9.62 -25.94
N THR A 50 30.02 -9.68 -25.27
CA THR A 50 30.64 -10.95 -24.90
C THR A 50 29.68 -11.67 -23.96
N MET A 51 29.11 -12.79 -24.42
CA MET A 51 28.44 -13.76 -23.58
C MET A 51 29.45 -14.30 -22.55
N ASN A 52 29.51 -13.67 -21.39
CA ASN A 52 30.11 -14.28 -20.22
C ASN A 52 29.09 -15.24 -19.63
N THR A 53 29.35 -16.53 -19.84
CA THR A 53 28.84 -17.62 -19.02
C THR A 53 28.97 -17.22 -17.55
N SER A 54 27.83 -17.10 -16.87
CA SER A 54 27.76 -16.79 -15.45
C SER A 54 28.46 -17.89 -14.64
N GLU A 55 29.64 -17.58 -14.13
CA GLU A 55 30.25 -18.28 -12.99
C GLU A 55 29.33 -18.21 -11.75
N PRO A 56 29.44 -19.18 -10.83
CA PRO A 56 28.56 -19.27 -9.66
C PRO A 56 28.73 -18.05 -8.75
N SER A 57 27.60 -17.53 -8.26
CA SER A 57 27.54 -16.35 -7.42
C SER A 57 28.48 -16.47 -6.20
N ILE A 58 29.39 -15.51 -6.07
CA ILE A 58 30.26 -15.37 -4.91
C ILE A 58 29.37 -15.18 -3.69
N LYS A 59 29.45 -16.11 -2.72
CA LYS A 59 28.73 -16.03 -1.45
C LYS A 59 28.96 -14.65 -0.80
N PRO A 60 27.94 -13.97 -0.27
CA PRO A 60 28.17 -12.85 0.62
C PRO A 60 29.00 -13.35 1.82
N ILE A 61 30.20 -12.79 1.99
CA ILE A 61 31.12 -13.15 3.07
C ILE A 61 30.58 -12.54 4.36
N PHE A 62 29.68 -13.27 5.03
CA PHE A 62 29.26 -12.95 6.39
C PHE A 62 30.24 -13.55 7.39
N SER A 63 30.49 -12.85 8.50
CA SER A 63 31.27 -13.40 9.61
C SER A 63 30.58 -14.66 10.14
N PHE A 64 31.36 -15.70 10.50
CA PHE A 64 30.81 -16.89 11.15
C PHE A 64 30.10 -16.56 12.47
N GLU A 65 30.48 -15.47 13.13
CA GLU A 65 29.92 -14.99 14.39
C GLU A 65 28.65 -14.13 14.21
N GLU A 66 28.32 -13.75 12.97
CA GLU A 66 27.18 -12.88 12.71
C GLU A 66 25.86 -13.60 13.04
N LYS A 67 25.01 -12.91 13.81
CA LYS A 67 23.72 -13.42 14.28
C LYS A 67 22.59 -12.66 13.60
N PHE A 68 21.54 -13.39 13.27
CA PHE A 68 20.43 -12.91 12.46
C PHE A 68 19.09 -12.96 13.18
N LEU A 69 18.19 -12.09 12.76
CA LEU A 69 16.78 -12.08 13.14
C LEU A 69 15.92 -11.95 11.87
N THR A 70 14.83 -12.70 11.78
CA THR A 70 13.85 -12.59 10.70
C THR A 70 12.43 -12.90 11.20
N TYR A 71 11.42 -12.57 10.39
CA TYR A 71 10.03 -12.90 10.64
C TYR A 71 9.31 -13.36 9.36
N LEU A 72 8.07 -13.85 9.47
CA LEU A 72 7.20 -14.11 8.32
C LEU A 72 6.22 -12.94 8.10
N PRO A 73 6.07 -12.43 6.87
CA PRO A 73 5.08 -11.42 6.55
C PRO A 73 3.68 -12.04 6.43
N HIS A 74 2.65 -11.33 6.87
CA HIS A 74 1.24 -11.72 6.76
C HIS A 74 0.31 -10.53 6.98
N ASN A 75 -0.99 -10.70 6.69
CA ASN A 75 -2.00 -9.65 6.74
C ASN A 75 -1.67 -8.42 5.87
N ASP A 76 -2.41 -7.33 6.07
CA ASP A 76 -2.31 -6.12 5.26
C ASP A 76 -1.03 -5.31 5.49
N PHE A 77 -0.88 -4.23 4.71
CA PHE A 77 0.26 -3.32 4.78
C PHE A 77 0.54 -2.79 6.19
N HIS A 78 -0.50 -2.42 6.94
CA HIS A 78 -0.32 -1.81 8.25
C HIS A 78 0.20 -2.81 9.27
N ASP A 79 -0.29 -4.05 9.20
CA ASP A 79 0.18 -5.15 10.02
C ASP A 79 1.64 -5.50 9.71
N GLN A 80 1.99 -5.61 8.42
CA GLN A 80 3.36 -5.85 7.96
C GLN A 80 4.30 -4.70 8.35
N HIS A 81 3.85 -3.44 8.28
CA HIS A 81 4.61 -2.26 8.69
C HIS A 81 4.88 -2.25 10.20
N GLY A 82 3.87 -2.62 11.01
CA GLY A 82 4.05 -2.80 12.45
C GLY A 82 5.07 -3.91 12.78
N ALA A 83 5.03 -5.02 12.04
CA ALA A 83 6.00 -6.10 12.19
C ALA A 83 7.43 -5.64 11.85
N LEU A 84 7.61 -4.81 10.80
CA LEU A 84 8.91 -4.22 10.46
C LEU A 84 9.46 -3.34 11.59
N ILE A 85 8.62 -2.44 12.15
CA ILE A 85 9.01 -1.60 13.30
C ILE A 85 9.53 -2.46 14.46
N ASN A 86 8.77 -3.50 14.80
CA ASN A 86 9.11 -4.42 15.88
C ASN A 86 10.39 -5.22 15.57
N ALA A 87 10.58 -5.65 14.32
CA ALA A 87 11.76 -6.39 13.90
C ALA A 87 13.04 -5.53 13.99
N ILE A 88 12.97 -4.26 13.58
CA ILE A 88 14.09 -3.31 13.72
C ILE A 88 14.41 -3.10 15.20
N MET A 89 13.38 -2.93 16.03
CA MET A 89 13.54 -2.75 17.48
C MET A 89 14.21 -3.97 18.14
N LEU A 90 13.75 -5.19 17.83
CA LEU A 90 14.36 -6.43 18.38
C LEU A 90 15.77 -6.65 17.89
N SER A 91 16.05 -6.35 16.63
CA SER A 91 17.40 -6.47 16.06
C SER A 91 18.38 -5.53 16.76
N TYR A 92 17.93 -4.31 17.10
CA TYR A 92 18.69 -3.38 17.94
C TYR A 92 18.91 -3.91 19.37
N ILE A 93 17.87 -4.40 20.04
CA ILE A 93 17.95 -4.92 21.42
C ILE A 93 18.89 -6.14 21.51
N THR A 94 18.89 -6.98 20.48
CA THR A 94 19.65 -8.24 20.43
C THR A 94 21.01 -8.12 19.75
N ASN A 95 21.33 -6.95 19.18
CA ASN A 95 22.51 -6.72 18.34
C ASN A 95 22.64 -7.77 17.21
N ARG A 96 21.54 -7.97 16.47
CA ARG A 96 21.46 -8.92 15.35
C ARG A 96 21.26 -8.18 14.04
N THR A 97 21.77 -8.78 12.97
CA THR A 97 21.46 -8.35 11.61
C THR A 97 20.03 -8.74 11.27
N LEU A 98 19.23 -7.76 10.84
CA LEU A 98 17.85 -7.98 10.45
C LEU A 98 17.79 -8.47 8.99
N ILE A 99 17.27 -9.68 8.79
CA ILE A 99 16.87 -10.17 7.47
C ILE A 99 15.42 -9.77 7.26
N ILE A 100 15.19 -8.86 6.32
CA ILE A 100 13.89 -8.25 6.08
C ILE A 100 13.14 -9.05 5.01
N PRO A 101 12.00 -9.70 5.33
CA PRO A 101 11.15 -10.29 4.32
C PRO A 101 10.50 -9.20 3.45
N PRO A 102 10.14 -9.51 2.20
CA PRO A 102 9.50 -8.54 1.33
C PRO A 102 8.11 -8.16 1.86
N LEU A 103 7.63 -6.99 1.45
CA LEU A 103 6.25 -6.56 1.69
C LEU A 103 5.34 -7.26 0.68
N LEU A 104 4.34 -7.99 1.17
CA LEU A 104 3.31 -8.64 0.34
C LEU A 104 2.24 -7.63 -0.06
N ILE A 105 1.89 -7.59 -1.35
CA ILE A 105 0.91 -6.67 -1.93
C ILE A 105 -0.18 -7.44 -2.67
N ASN A 106 -1.40 -6.86 -2.69
CA ASN A 106 -2.65 -7.34 -3.28
C ASN A 106 -3.21 -8.61 -2.64
N TYR A 107 -2.35 -9.59 -2.32
CA TYR A 107 -2.74 -10.82 -1.65
C TYR A 107 -1.74 -11.22 -0.58
N PHE A 108 -2.23 -11.73 0.55
CA PHE A 108 -1.40 -12.11 1.69
C PHE A 108 -2.10 -13.17 2.54
N PRO A 109 -1.33 -14.09 3.15
CA PRO A 109 -1.89 -15.07 4.06
C PRO A 109 -2.38 -14.37 5.34
N ARG A 110 -3.41 -14.94 5.95
CA ARG A 110 -3.85 -14.53 7.29
C ARG A 110 -2.87 -15.04 8.34
N SER A 111 -2.82 -14.33 9.46
CA SER A 111 -2.12 -14.79 10.67
C SER A 111 -2.52 -16.24 11.02
N SER A 112 -1.53 -17.08 11.26
CA SER A 112 -1.69 -18.51 11.58
C SER A 112 -0.43 -19.03 12.28
N THR A 113 -0.37 -20.33 12.58
CA THR A 113 0.84 -20.95 13.14
C THR A 113 2.01 -20.84 12.16
N PHE A 114 3.24 -20.92 12.67
CA PHE A 114 4.45 -20.81 11.84
C PHE A 114 4.41 -21.70 10.59
N ASN A 115 4.16 -23.01 10.77
CA ASN A 115 4.15 -23.97 9.66
C ASN A 115 3.04 -23.65 8.66
N SER A 116 1.85 -23.27 9.12
CA SER A 116 0.74 -22.92 8.22
C SER A 116 1.06 -21.66 7.41
N LEU A 117 1.59 -20.63 8.06
CA LEU A 117 1.97 -19.38 7.41
C LEU A 117 3.11 -19.60 6.40
N TYR A 118 4.17 -20.28 6.81
CA TYR A 118 5.29 -20.64 5.95
C TYR A 118 4.84 -21.44 4.72
N ASN A 119 3.98 -22.45 4.91
CA ASN A 119 3.45 -23.26 3.81
C ASN A 119 2.58 -22.42 2.86
N ASN A 120 1.76 -21.52 3.39
CA ASN A 120 0.91 -20.64 2.57
C ASN A 120 1.75 -19.67 1.72
N LEU A 121 2.80 -19.07 2.30
CA LEU A 121 3.72 -18.18 1.58
C LEU A 121 4.38 -18.88 0.40
N ASN A 122 4.96 -20.07 0.64
CA ASN A 122 5.58 -20.86 -0.43
C ASN A 122 4.55 -21.36 -1.46
N LYS A 123 3.34 -21.70 -1.02
CA LYS A 123 2.23 -22.10 -1.91
C LYS A 123 1.80 -20.95 -2.83
N PHE A 124 1.73 -19.71 -2.35
CA PHE A 124 1.35 -18.56 -3.18
C PHE A 124 2.36 -18.32 -4.30
N ILE A 125 3.65 -18.33 -3.98
CA ILE A 125 4.73 -18.22 -4.99
C ILE A 125 4.61 -19.35 -6.02
N LYS A 126 4.44 -20.60 -5.56
CA LYS A 126 4.30 -21.76 -6.46
C LYS A 126 3.09 -21.63 -7.39
N ILE A 127 1.93 -21.25 -6.85
CA ILE A 127 0.71 -21.12 -7.64
C ILE A 127 0.81 -19.98 -8.65
N LYS A 128 1.31 -18.81 -8.23
CA LYS A 128 1.48 -17.66 -9.13
C LYS A 128 2.37 -18.02 -10.33
N LYS A 129 3.56 -18.56 -10.06
CA LYS A 129 4.50 -18.98 -11.10
C LYS A 129 3.88 -20.03 -12.05
N TYR A 130 3.19 -21.03 -11.48
CA TYR A 130 2.52 -22.04 -12.29
C TYR A 130 1.45 -21.43 -13.19
N ARG A 131 0.65 -20.50 -12.66
CA ARG A 131 -0.44 -19.86 -13.42
C ARG A 131 0.08 -19.01 -14.57
N GLU A 132 1.12 -18.23 -14.33
CA GLU A 132 1.84 -17.46 -15.36
C GLU A 132 2.35 -18.37 -16.49
N GLU A 133 2.92 -19.52 -16.14
CA GLU A 133 3.55 -20.44 -17.09
C GLU A 133 2.55 -21.34 -17.85
N HIS A 134 1.39 -21.68 -17.26
CA HIS A 134 0.54 -22.77 -17.81
C HIS A 134 -0.95 -22.42 -18.00
N CYS A 135 -1.50 -21.42 -17.30
CA CYS A 135 -2.96 -21.20 -17.31
C CYS A 135 -3.46 -20.23 -18.39
N TYR A 136 -2.54 -19.56 -19.08
CA TYR A 136 -2.85 -18.60 -20.15
C TYR A 136 -2.27 -19.01 -21.50
N ILE A 137 -1.78 -20.25 -21.59
CA ILE A 137 -1.31 -20.85 -22.84
C ILE A 137 -2.42 -21.76 -23.38
N ASP A 138 -2.80 -21.55 -24.64
CA ASP A 138 -3.73 -22.42 -25.37
C ASP A 138 -3.05 -23.75 -25.71
N ASP A 139 -2.71 -24.56 -24.70
CA ASP A 139 -2.17 -25.91 -24.92
C ASP A 139 -3.19 -26.97 -24.47
N GLU A 140 -3.87 -27.56 -25.46
CA GLU A 140 -4.91 -28.59 -25.29
C GLU A 140 -4.38 -29.93 -24.72
N ASN A 141 -3.09 -30.04 -24.35
CA ASN A 141 -2.41 -31.34 -24.26
C ASN A 141 -1.59 -31.61 -22.99
N GLU A 142 -1.91 -31.01 -21.84
CA GLU A 142 -1.31 -31.47 -20.57
C GLU A 142 -2.37 -32.01 -19.60
N GLU A 143 -2.30 -33.32 -19.33
CA GLU A 143 -2.89 -33.96 -18.16
C GLU A 143 -2.28 -33.35 -16.90
N ASN A 144 -2.85 -32.23 -16.45
CA ASN A 144 -2.26 -31.45 -15.39
C ASN A 144 -2.58 -32.03 -14.01
N TYR A 145 -1.54 -32.50 -13.32
CA TYR A 145 -1.62 -33.12 -11.99
C TYR A 145 -1.98 -32.12 -10.87
N LEU A 146 -1.93 -30.81 -11.13
CA LEU A 146 -2.22 -29.75 -10.17
C LEU A 146 -3.27 -28.79 -10.74
N ASP A 147 -4.46 -28.77 -10.12
CA ASP A 147 -5.59 -27.88 -10.46
C ASP A 147 -5.37 -26.44 -9.96
N TYR A 148 -4.28 -25.80 -10.41
CA TYR A 148 -3.96 -24.41 -10.07
C TYR A 148 -4.52 -23.39 -11.07
N CYS A 149 -5.07 -23.84 -12.20
CA CYS A 149 -5.76 -22.98 -13.16
C CYS A 149 -7.21 -22.64 -12.76
N ASP A 150 -7.78 -23.32 -11.75
CA ASP A 150 -9.09 -22.98 -11.18
C ASP A 150 -9.17 -21.49 -10.77
N ASN A 151 -10.30 -20.87 -11.11
CA ASN A 151 -10.66 -19.50 -10.76
C ASN A 151 -10.50 -19.16 -9.27
N LYS A 152 -10.55 -20.13 -8.35
CA LYS A 152 -10.27 -19.91 -6.92
C LYS A 152 -8.87 -19.33 -6.65
N TYR A 153 -7.94 -19.47 -7.60
CA TYR A 153 -6.57 -18.98 -7.50
C TYR A 153 -6.30 -17.72 -8.31
N SER A 154 -7.26 -17.18 -9.08
CA SER A 154 -7.02 -16.01 -9.94
C SER A 154 -6.61 -14.74 -9.19
N GLN A 155 -7.01 -14.61 -7.92
CA GLN A 155 -6.53 -13.51 -7.06
C GLN A 155 -5.00 -13.52 -6.83
N LEU A 156 -4.32 -14.64 -7.10
CA LEU A 156 -2.86 -14.75 -7.02
C LEU A 156 -2.15 -14.28 -8.30
N ASP A 157 -2.90 -13.99 -9.37
CA ASP A 157 -2.32 -13.39 -10.58
C ASP A 157 -1.79 -11.99 -10.25
N ASP A 158 -2.57 -11.23 -9.47
CA ASP A 158 -2.20 -9.89 -8.98
C ASP A 158 -1.31 -9.92 -7.72
N PHE A 159 -1.02 -11.10 -7.14
CA PHE A 159 -0.13 -11.19 -5.97
C PHE A 159 1.27 -10.72 -6.35
N THR A 160 1.83 -9.82 -5.55
CA THR A 160 3.21 -9.37 -5.78
C THR A 160 3.90 -8.94 -4.49
N MET A 161 5.18 -8.61 -4.60
CA MET A 161 6.07 -8.30 -3.50
C MET A 161 7.01 -7.14 -3.85
N ILE A 162 7.32 -6.30 -2.87
CA ILE A 162 8.34 -5.25 -3.01
C ILE A 162 9.32 -5.26 -1.85
N ASN A 163 10.51 -4.72 -2.10
CA ASN A 163 11.45 -4.39 -1.04
C ASN A 163 10.96 -3.14 -0.30
N TRP A 164 11.11 -3.13 1.03
CA TRP A 164 10.66 -2.00 1.86
C TRP A 164 11.37 -0.68 1.52
N GLU A 165 12.59 -0.74 0.99
CA GLU A 165 13.36 0.44 0.55
C GLU A 165 12.78 1.13 -0.70
N GLN A 166 11.83 0.49 -1.40
CA GLN A 166 11.04 1.17 -2.44
C GLN A 166 10.01 2.16 -1.84
N LEU A 167 9.69 2.00 -0.55
CA LEU A 167 8.71 2.83 0.18
C LEU A 167 9.35 3.74 1.22
N PHE A 168 10.47 3.35 1.82
CA PHE A 168 11.05 4.01 3.00
C PHE A 168 12.55 4.26 2.81
N ASP A 169 13.08 5.31 3.43
CA ASP A 169 14.52 5.53 3.53
C ASP A 169 15.09 4.88 4.79
N PHE A 170 15.95 3.87 4.62
CA PHE A 170 16.59 3.16 5.72
C PHE A 170 17.97 3.71 6.10
N ASN A 171 18.48 4.74 5.42
CA ASN A 171 19.84 5.23 5.63
C ASN A 171 20.17 5.56 7.09
N GLU A 172 19.25 6.22 7.80
CA GLU A 172 19.46 6.54 9.21
C GLU A 172 19.39 5.29 10.11
N LEU A 173 18.45 4.39 9.84
CA LEU A 173 18.24 3.19 10.64
C LEU A 173 19.38 2.18 10.48
N LYS A 174 19.96 2.09 9.28
CA LYS A 174 21.12 1.24 8.95
C LYS A 174 22.39 1.63 9.71
N LYS A 175 22.45 2.84 10.30
CA LYS A 175 23.55 3.23 11.22
C LYS A 175 23.49 2.51 12.56
N HIS A 176 22.32 2.00 12.94
CA HIS A 176 22.08 1.37 14.25
C HIS A 176 21.84 -0.14 14.15
N VAL A 177 21.27 -0.60 13.04
CA VAL A 177 20.95 -2.01 12.83
C VAL A 177 21.37 -2.37 11.41
N LYS A 178 22.22 -3.40 11.25
CA LYS A 178 22.52 -3.94 9.93
C LYS A 178 21.26 -4.61 9.38
N MET A 179 20.86 -4.21 8.17
CA MET A 179 19.62 -4.66 7.54
C MET A 179 19.91 -5.18 6.14
N ILE A 180 19.38 -6.35 5.82
CA ILE A 180 19.54 -7.01 4.53
C ILE A 180 18.19 -7.52 4.03
N ASN A 181 17.88 -7.29 2.76
CA ASN A 181 16.68 -7.84 2.15
C ASN A 181 16.82 -9.35 1.99
N ARG A 182 15.78 -10.09 2.35
CA ARG A 182 15.75 -11.55 2.22
C ARG A 182 15.79 -12.00 0.76
N GLY A 183 15.19 -11.20 -0.13
CA GLY A 183 14.79 -11.63 -1.47
C GLY A 183 13.31 -12.04 -1.51
N PHE A 184 12.87 -12.54 -2.67
CA PHE A 184 11.47 -12.89 -2.92
C PHE A 184 11.13 -14.36 -2.69
N ASP A 185 12.02 -15.12 -2.05
CA ASP A 185 11.78 -16.50 -1.68
C ASP A 185 11.60 -16.68 -0.17
N PHE A 186 10.69 -17.59 0.19
CA PHE A 186 10.44 -17.95 1.58
C PHE A 186 11.04 -19.31 1.95
N SER A 187 11.88 -19.90 1.11
CA SER A 187 12.49 -21.20 1.39
C SER A 187 13.40 -21.11 2.62
N PHE A 188 13.19 -22.02 3.56
CA PHE A 188 14.04 -22.10 4.75
C PHE A 188 15.43 -22.65 4.41
N ASP A 189 15.53 -23.53 3.41
CA ASP A 189 16.82 -24.07 2.95
C ASP A 189 17.65 -23.00 2.26
N ASN A 190 17.03 -22.18 1.41
CA ASN A 190 17.71 -21.04 0.79
C ASN A 190 18.13 -20.01 1.84
N LEU A 191 17.27 -19.72 2.83
CA LEU A 191 17.62 -18.84 3.94
C LEU A 191 18.86 -19.36 4.68
N LYS A 192 18.88 -20.65 5.02
CA LYS A 192 20.03 -21.27 5.69
C LYS A 192 21.29 -21.22 4.84
N TYR A 193 21.17 -21.56 3.56
CA TYR A 193 22.28 -21.56 2.62
C TYR A 193 22.88 -20.16 2.43
N ASN A 194 22.03 -19.15 2.20
CA ASN A 194 22.43 -17.78 1.91
C ASN A 194 23.10 -17.08 3.10
N PHE A 195 22.73 -17.44 4.33
CA PHE A 195 23.24 -16.83 5.57
C PHE A 195 24.12 -17.75 6.42
N ASN A 196 24.52 -18.91 5.86
CA ASN A 196 25.37 -19.90 6.52
C ASN A 196 24.85 -20.30 7.90
N ILE A 197 23.57 -20.68 7.98
CA ILE A 197 22.88 -21.09 9.22
C ILE A 197 22.82 -22.61 9.24
N GLU A 198 23.38 -23.22 10.28
CA GLU A 198 23.34 -24.67 10.47
C GLU A 198 21.93 -25.15 10.88
N GLU A 199 21.70 -26.45 10.77
CA GLU A 199 20.38 -27.06 10.96
C GLU A 199 19.82 -26.85 12.38
N ASN A 200 20.71 -26.88 13.38
CA ASN A 200 20.37 -26.69 14.80
C ASN A 200 20.57 -25.26 15.30
N ASP A 201 20.90 -24.33 14.40
CA ASP A 201 21.29 -22.94 14.72
C ASP A 201 20.13 -21.94 14.59
N THR A 202 18.91 -22.45 14.45
CA THR A 202 17.69 -21.64 14.45
C THR A 202 16.93 -21.84 15.75
N TYR A 203 16.60 -20.74 16.43
CA TYR A 203 15.53 -20.71 17.40
C TYR A 203 14.25 -20.21 16.74
N LEU A 204 13.19 -21.03 16.78
CA LEU A 204 11.91 -20.69 16.21
C LEU A 204 10.96 -20.15 17.29
N PHE A 205 10.58 -18.87 17.18
CA PHE A 205 9.52 -18.28 17.98
C PHE A 205 8.17 -18.56 17.30
N THR A 206 7.58 -19.70 17.66
CA THR A 206 6.20 -20.05 17.27
C THR A 206 5.23 -19.41 18.25
N GLU A 207 5.02 -18.11 18.13
CA GLU A 207 4.15 -17.40 19.07
C GLU A 207 2.68 -17.67 18.78
N ASP A 208 1.91 -17.86 19.85
CA ASP A 208 0.48 -17.55 19.87
C ASP A 208 0.34 -16.03 20.03
N ILE A 209 -0.65 -15.42 19.38
CA ILE A 209 -0.67 -14.02 18.94
C ILE A 209 -0.57 -12.99 20.10
N SER A 210 -0.71 -13.43 21.36
CA SER A 210 -0.78 -12.61 22.57
C SER A 210 0.54 -12.41 23.33
N TYR A 211 1.64 -13.05 22.96
CA TYR A 211 2.88 -12.94 23.74
C TYR A 211 3.53 -11.55 23.58
N GLU A 212 3.68 -10.83 24.70
CA GLU A 212 4.38 -9.54 24.78
C GLU A 212 5.84 -9.75 25.18
N LEU A 213 6.76 -9.14 24.43
CA LEU A 213 8.19 -9.20 24.67
C LEU A 213 8.64 -8.00 25.49
N LYS A 214 9.41 -8.21 26.56
CA LYS A 214 10.04 -7.10 27.28
C LYS A 214 11.45 -6.87 26.76
N ASP A 215 11.88 -5.61 26.67
CA ASP A 215 13.23 -5.28 26.23
C ASP A 215 14.34 -5.75 27.18
N ASN A 216 13.99 -6.07 28.43
CA ASN A 216 14.88 -6.68 29.39
C ASN A 216 14.82 -8.23 29.40
N ASP A 217 14.02 -8.84 28.52
CA ASP A 217 13.84 -10.30 28.47
C ASP A 217 15.15 -11.00 28.05
N ASN A 218 15.70 -11.77 28.99
CA ASN A 218 16.93 -12.53 28.79
C ASN A 218 16.76 -13.67 27.79
N SER A 219 15.55 -14.23 27.62
CA SER A 219 15.30 -15.36 26.72
C SER A 219 15.59 -15.02 25.25
N ILE A 220 15.41 -13.74 24.89
CA ILE A 220 15.68 -13.24 23.54
C ILE A 220 17.08 -12.62 23.46
N ARG A 221 17.48 -11.83 24.46
CA ARG A 221 18.77 -11.13 24.48
C ARG A 221 19.97 -12.07 24.57
N LYS A 222 19.86 -13.14 25.38
CA LYS A 222 20.94 -14.09 25.62
C LYS A 222 20.82 -15.36 24.78
N ASN A 223 19.88 -15.39 23.83
CA ASN A 223 19.74 -16.52 22.93
C ASN A 223 21.00 -16.63 22.06
N ASP A 224 21.66 -17.77 22.12
CA ASP A 224 22.92 -18.02 21.45
C ASP A 224 22.77 -18.48 20.00
N LYS A 225 21.58 -18.96 19.61
CA LYS A 225 21.29 -19.43 18.25
C LYS A 225 21.61 -18.39 17.20
N LYS A 226 22.19 -18.83 16.08
CA LYS A 226 22.59 -17.96 14.98
C LYS A 226 21.40 -17.22 14.37
N LEU A 227 20.26 -17.89 14.20
CA LEU A 227 19.03 -17.29 13.69
C LEU A 227 17.92 -17.30 14.74
N LEU A 228 17.33 -16.13 15.00
CA LEU A 228 16.02 -16.02 15.64
C LEU A 228 14.96 -15.84 14.55
N HIS A 229 14.06 -16.81 14.40
CA HIS A 229 13.01 -16.75 13.39
C HIS A 229 11.65 -16.62 14.08
N PHE A 230 10.96 -15.51 13.82
CA PHE A 230 9.64 -15.25 14.37
C PHE A 230 8.53 -15.67 13.41
N SER A 231 7.46 -16.29 13.93
CA SER A 231 6.24 -16.53 13.16
C SER A 231 5.51 -15.23 12.84
N SER A 232 5.47 -14.31 13.79
CA SER A 232 4.86 -13.00 13.66
C SER A 232 5.55 -12.01 14.58
N LEU A 233 5.64 -10.76 14.14
CA LEU A 233 6.01 -9.62 14.99
C LEU A 233 4.89 -8.57 15.01
N LEU A 234 3.67 -8.98 14.69
CA LEU A 234 2.51 -8.08 14.66
C LEU A 234 2.14 -7.61 16.08
N GLY A 235 1.79 -6.33 16.19
CA GLY A 235 1.09 -5.77 17.34
C GLY A 235 1.75 -4.48 17.87
N PRO A 236 0.97 -3.45 18.24
CA PRO A 236 1.53 -2.18 18.74
C PRO A 236 2.22 -2.33 20.11
N ASN A 237 1.78 -3.30 20.92
CA ASN A 237 2.37 -3.59 22.24
C ASN A 237 3.26 -4.83 22.21
N LYS A 238 3.69 -5.27 21.02
CA LYS A 238 4.46 -6.51 20.88
C LYS A 238 5.75 -6.47 21.69
N ILE A 239 6.35 -5.29 21.81
CA ILE A 239 7.56 -5.07 22.58
C ILE A 239 7.30 -3.95 23.60
N ILE A 240 7.43 -4.26 24.87
CA ILE A 240 7.36 -3.33 26.00
C ILE A 240 8.78 -2.83 26.30
N LEU A 241 8.95 -1.51 26.33
CA LEU A 241 10.25 -0.87 26.54
C LEU A 241 10.29 -0.16 27.89
N GLU A 242 11.25 -0.54 28.73
CA GLU A 242 11.55 0.17 29.99
C GLU A 242 12.84 0.98 29.86
N ASN A 243 13.78 0.55 29.01
CA ASN A 243 15.06 1.22 28.82
C ASN A 243 14.90 2.52 28.00
N GLN A 244 15.43 3.63 28.52
CA GLN A 244 15.32 4.94 27.88
C GLN A 244 15.99 5.03 26.50
N ASN A 245 17.11 4.34 26.28
CA ASN A 245 17.75 4.30 24.97
C ASN A 245 16.90 3.54 23.95
N ASN A 246 16.24 2.47 24.39
CA ASN A 246 15.32 1.71 23.55
C ASN A 246 14.09 2.54 23.19
N ILE A 247 13.52 3.29 24.14
CA ILE A 247 12.40 4.21 23.89
C ILE A 247 12.79 5.27 22.85
N LYS A 248 13.97 5.90 23.01
CA LYS A 248 14.50 6.86 22.03
C LYS A 248 14.73 6.22 20.66
N PHE A 249 15.22 4.99 20.61
CA PHE A 249 15.41 4.28 19.35
C PHE A 249 14.07 3.95 18.68
N ARG A 250 13.04 3.53 19.43
CA ARG A 250 11.68 3.37 18.88
C ARG A 250 11.18 4.68 18.29
N GLN A 251 11.37 5.80 18.99
CA GLN A 251 11.01 7.11 18.47
C GLN A 251 11.76 7.44 17.15
N LEU A 252 13.05 7.11 17.06
CA LEU A 252 13.81 7.23 15.82
C LEU A 252 13.24 6.37 14.69
N ILE A 253 12.88 5.11 14.97
CA ILE A 253 12.24 4.22 13.99
C ILE A 253 10.98 4.88 13.42
N HIS A 254 10.06 5.34 14.27
CA HIS A 254 8.83 6.00 13.82
C HIS A 254 9.10 7.32 13.09
N ASN A 255 10.11 8.09 13.50
CA ASN A 255 10.49 9.33 12.82
C ASN A 255 11.08 9.09 11.41
N LYS A 256 11.61 7.89 11.13
CA LYS A 256 12.33 7.58 9.88
C LYS A 256 11.60 6.62 8.96
N LEU A 257 10.72 5.76 9.48
CA LEU A 257 9.82 4.93 8.69
C LEU A 257 8.59 5.72 8.22
N VAL A 258 8.85 6.79 7.48
CA VAL A 258 7.83 7.57 6.77
C VAL A 258 7.96 7.32 5.28
N ILE A 259 6.81 7.32 4.59
CA ILE A 259 6.76 7.12 3.13
C ILE A 259 7.72 8.09 2.43
N ASN A 260 8.66 7.53 1.70
CA ASN A 260 9.70 8.20 0.95
C ASN A 260 9.82 7.57 -0.45
N ASN A 261 8.79 7.75 -1.26
CA ASN A 261 8.79 7.35 -2.68
C ASN A 261 8.50 8.59 -3.54
N PRO A 262 9.41 9.00 -4.45
CA PRO A 262 9.25 10.23 -5.22
C PRO A 262 7.97 10.28 -6.08
N LYS A 263 7.52 9.14 -6.63
CA LYS A 263 6.29 9.10 -7.46
C LYS A 263 5.05 9.37 -6.60
N ILE A 264 4.96 8.70 -5.44
CA ILE A 264 3.87 8.89 -4.48
C ILE A 264 3.88 10.33 -3.95
N LEU A 265 5.04 10.81 -3.50
CA LEU A 265 5.20 12.14 -2.94
C LEU A 265 4.82 13.23 -3.94
N ASN A 266 5.25 13.13 -5.20
CA ASN A 266 4.93 14.11 -6.24
C ASN A 266 3.41 14.20 -6.51
N VAL A 267 2.71 13.07 -6.58
CA VAL A 267 1.25 13.10 -6.78
C VAL A 267 0.52 13.64 -5.55
N SER A 268 0.94 13.23 -4.35
CA SER A 268 0.40 13.81 -3.12
C SER A 268 0.63 15.33 -3.06
N GLU A 269 1.83 15.81 -3.40
CA GLU A 269 2.17 17.23 -3.37
C GLU A 269 1.34 18.07 -4.34
N LYS A 270 1.11 17.59 -5.56
CA LYS A 270 0.22 18.27 -6.51
C LYS A 270 -1.20 18.43 -5.98
N ILE A 271 -1.74 17.40 -5.32
CA ILE A 271 -3.08 17.48 -4.71
C ILE A 271 -3.07 18.43 -3.51
N ILE A 272 -2.04 18.34 -2.66
CA ILE A 272 -1.85 19.22 -1.51
C ILE A 272 -1.78 20.69 -1.93
N GLU A 273 -1.06 21.02 -3.00
CA GLU A 273 -0.99 22.37 -3.57
C GLU A 273 -2.37 22.88 -4.00
N LYS A 274 -3.19 22.03 -4.63
CA LYS A 274 -4.58 22.37 -4.99
C LYS A 274 -5.46 22.61 -3.77
N LEU A 275 -5.19 21.95 -2.65
CA LEU A 275 -5.89 22.18 -1.38
C LEU A 275 -5.43 23.45 -0.65
N GLY A 276 -4.54 24.24 -1.26
CA GLY A 276 -3.99 25.47 -0.70
C GLY A 276 -2.59 25.31 -0.12
N GLY A 277 -1.97 24.13 -0.23
CA GLY A 277 -0.63 23.83 0.28
C GLY A 277 -0.61 23.18 1.67
N LYS A 278 0.56 22.65 2.03
CA LYS A 278 0.82 21.99 3.33
C LYS A 278 0.43 22.95 4.47
N GLY A 279 -0.34 22.46 5.44
CA GLY A 279 -0.75 23.26 6.60
C GLY A 279 -1.90 24.24 6.40
N ASN A 280 -2.55 24.28 5.22
CA ASN A 280 -3.63 25.24 4.92
C ASN A 280 -5.06 24.65 4.90
N TYR A 281 -5.20 23.34 5.04
CA TYR A 281 -6.48 22.63 5.15
C TYR A 281 -6.51 21.74 6.41
N ILE A 282 -7.69 21.21 6.76
CA ILE A 282 -7.85 20.26 7.86
C ILE A 282 -7.95 18.85 7.27
N GLY A 283 -7.17 17.89 7.77
CA GLY A 283 -7.25 16.49 7.36
C GLY A 283 -8.13 15.67 8.30
N LEU A 284 -9.08 14.93 7.75
CA LEU A 284 -9.94 13.99 8.47
C LEU A 284 -9.78 12.59 7.92
N HIS A 285 -9.88 11.59 8.78
CA HIS A 285 -10.01 10.20 8.37
C HIS A 285 -11.31 9.60 8.89
N ILE A 286 -12.13 9.06 7.99
CA ILE A 286 -13.40 8.38 8.31
C ILE A 286 -13.48 7.04 7.58
N GLU A 287 -13.44 5.95 8.36
CA GLU A 287 -13.48 4.57 7.90
C GLU A 287 -14.84 3.93 8.28
N ILE A 288 -15.56 3.34 7.32
CA ILE A 288 -16.92 2.81 7.54
C ILE A 288 -17.17 1.39 7.00
N ARG A 289 -16.29 0.83 6.15
CA ARG A 289 -16.53 -0.49 5.52
C ARG A 289 -15.87 -1.63 6.26
N HIS A 290 -14.74 -1.40 6.91
CA HIS A 290 -14.06 -2.45 7.65
C HIS A 290 -14.93 -2.92 8.84
N LYS A 291 -14.97 -4.24 9.08
CA LYS A 291 -15.99 -4.89 9.94
C LYS A 291 -16.15 -4.24 11.32
N ILE A 292 -15.04 -3.87 11.96
CA ILE A 292 -15.02 -3.25 13.31
C ILE A 292 -15.61 -1.82 13.26
N PHE A 293 -15.34 -1.08 12.19
CA PHE A 293 -15.80 0.30 12.04
C PHE A 293 -17.21 0.39 11.47
N LYS A 294 -17.68 -0.63 10.74
CA LYS A 294 -19.07 -0.74 10.29
C LYS A 294 -20.06 -0.80 11.47
N ILE A 295 -19.70 -1.53 12.54
CA ILE A 295 -20.54 -1.65 13.75
C ILE A 295 -20.72 -0.30 14.44
N ASN A 296 -19.66 0.54 14.43
CA ASN A 296 -19.62 1.82 15.14
C ASN A 296 -19.58 3.02 14.18
N ALA A 297 -20.04 2.87 12.94
CA ALA A 297 -19.85 3.89 11.89
C ALA A 297 -20.46 5.23 12.29
N ASN A 298 -21.71 5.22 12.77
CA ASN A 298 -22.39 6.45 13.22
C ASN A 298 -21.68 7.09 14.41
N TYR A 299 -21.23 6.29 15.38
CA TYR A 299 -20.47 6.79 16.53
C TYR A 299 -19.15 7.45 16.08
N ASN A 300 -18.44 6.84 15.13
CA ASN A 300 -17.19 7.38 14.61
C ASN A 300 -17.42 8.69 13.84
N ILE A 301 -18.45 8.74 13.00
CA ILE A 301 -18.84 9.98 12.30
C ILE A 301 -19.17 11.09 13.31
N ASP A 302 -19.93 10.77 14.36
CA ASP A 302 -20.28 11.73 15.42
C ASP A 302 -19.06 12.18 16.23
N LEU A 303 -18.12 11.29 16.50
CA LEU A 303 -16.85 11.62 17.16
C LEU A 303 -16.02 12.58 16.31
N ILE A 304 -15.83 12.27 15.02
CA ILE A 304 -15.10 13.12 14.08
C ILE A 304 -15.78 14.48 13.95
N TYR A 305 -17.10 14.50 13.76
CA TYR A 305 -17.88 15.75 13.67
C TYR A 305 -17.69 16.62 14.92
N ARG A 306 -17.82 16.05 16.13
CA ARG A 306 -17.62 16.81 17.38
C ARG A 306 -16.21 17.35 17.51
N ASN A 307 -15.20 16.55 17.20
CA ASN A 307 -13.79 16.97 17.28
C ASN A 307 -13.49 18.10 16.28
N LEU A 308 -13.99 17.97 15.05
CA LEU A 308 -13.88 18.99 14.01
C LEU A 308 -14.57 20.28 14.41
N MET A 309 -15.84 20.22 14.86
CA MET A 309 -16.59 21.42 15.27
C MET A 309 -15.91 22.13 16.45
N LYS A 310 -15.40 21.36 17.43
CA LYS A 310 -14.61 21.92 18.54
C LYS A 310 -13.38 22.65 18.01
N TYR A 311 -12.65 22.07 17.07
CA TYR A 311 -11.47 22.71 16.47
C TYR A 311 -11.82 23.98 15.70
N LEU A 312 -12.85 23.93 14.85
CA LEU A 312 -13.31 25.06 14.04
C LEU A 312 -13.78 26.24 14.89
N LEU A 313 -14.53 25.95 15.97
CA LEU A 313 -14.98 26.97 16.93
C LEU A 313 -13.81 27.59 17.69
N ASN A 314 -12.90 26.77 18.22
CA ASN A 314 -11.76 27.26 19.00
C ASN A 314 -10.73 28.04 18.15
N SER A 315 -10.76 27.86 16.84
CA SER A 315 -9.82 28.50 15.91
C SER A 315 -10.44 29.66 15.13
N ASP A 316 -11.68 30.05 15.42
CA ASP A 316 -12.46 31.06 14.69
C ASP A 316 -12.56 30.80 13.17
N LEU A 317 -12.58 29.52 12.78
CA LEU A 317 -12.64 29.07 11.38
C LEU A 317 -14.06 28.75 10.91
N LEU A 318 -15.03 28.75 11.82
CA LEU A 318 -16.42 28.42 11.48
C LEU A 318 -17.09 29.58 10.73
N ARG A 319 -17.57 29.31 9.52
CA ARG A 319 -18.32 30.27 8.70
C ARG A 319 -19.79 29.84 8.61
N ASN A 320 -20.69 30.61 9.22
CA ASN A 320 -22.13 30.35 9.15
C ASN A 320 -22.76 31.07 7.95
N SER A 321 -22.93 30.39 6.82
CA SER A 321 -23.83 30.87 5.75
C SER A 321 -24.30 29.74 4.84
N LYS A 322 -25.62 29.68 4.64
CA LYS A 322 -26.28 28.74 3.72
C LYS A 322 -25.86 28.95 2.26
N ASN A 323 -25.29 30.12 1.93
CA ASN A 323 -24.85 30.44 0.57
C ASN A 323 -23.45 29.89 0.23
N LEU A 324 -22.76 29.22 1.16
CA LEU A 324 -21.37 28.76 1.02
C LEU A 324 -21.23 27.27 0.60
N PHE A 325 -22.33 26.51 0.51
CA PHE A 325 -22.28 25.04 0.36
C PHE A 325 -22.06 24.53 -1.07
N ASN A 326 -22.23 25.38 -2.08
CA ASN A 326 -22.10 24.99 -3.50
C ASN A 326 -20.72 25.32 -4.08
N TYR A 327 -19.73 25.62 -3.25
CA TYR A 327 -18.41 26.00 -3.75
C TYR A 327 -17.57 24.82 -4.20
N ASN A 328 -17.00 24.97 -5.39
CA ASN A 328 -15.89 24.13 -5.83
C ASN A 328 -14.58 24.56 -5.13
N LEU A 329 -13.54 23.73 -5.26
CA LEU A 329 -12.25 23.97 -4.59
C LEU A 329 -11.66 25.36 -4.89
N LYS A 330 -11.76 25.83 -6.14
CA LYS A 330 -11.26 27.14 -6.56
C LYS A 330 -12.02 28.28 -5.87
N GLU A 331 -13.33 28.15 -5.70
CA GLU A 331 -14.16 29.13 -5.00
C GLU A 331 -13.88 29.15 -3.49
N CYS A 332 -13.65 27.99 -2.88
CA CYS A 332 -13.25 27.90 -1.47
C CYS A 332 -11.94 28.65 -1.20
N LEU A 333 -10.93 28.42 -2.04
CA LEU A 333 -9.65 29.15 -1.97
C LEU A 333 -9.83 30.65 -2.17
N LYS A 334 -10.57 31.05 -3.22
CA LYS A 334 -10.79 32.47 -3.54
C LYS A 334 -11.47 33.23 -2.41
N ASN A 335 -12.40 32.59 -1.70
CA ASN A 335 -13.15 33.20 -0.60
C ASN A 335 -12.49 32.97 0.78
N ASN A 336 -11.28 32.40 0.82
CA ASN A 336 -10.55 32.10 2.05
C ASN A 336 -11.39 31.30 3.07
N ILE A 337 -12.09 30.28 2.58
CA ILE A 337 -12.90 29.37 3.40
C ILE A 337 -12.05 28.17 3.78
N GLN A 338 -12.15 27.76 5.05
CA GLN A 338 -11.39 26.63 5.55
C GLN A 338 -11.74 25.35 4.75
N ILE A 339 -10.75 24.80 4.07
CA ILE A 339 -10.88 23.54 3.34
C ILE A 339 -10.74 22.38 4.33
N ILE A 340 -11.56 21.36 4.12
CA ILE A 340 -11.53 20.10 4.85
C ILE A 340 -11.35 18.97 3.83
N TYR A 341 -10.31 18.19 4.02
CA TYR A 341 -10.04 17.00 3.23
C TYR A 341 -10.38 15.75 4.04
N ILE A 342 -11.12 14.80 3.47
CA ILE A 342 -11.49 13.54 4.12
C ILE A 342 -10.94 12.35 3.34
N ALA A 343 -10.04 11.59 3.98
CA ALA A 343 -9.73 10.22 3.57
C ALA A 343 -10.85 9.28 4.03
N THR A 344 -11.35 8.46 3.11
CA THR A 344 -12.45 7.54 3.42
C THR A 344 -12.52 6.35 2.47
N ASP A 345 -13.00 5.22 2.98
CA ASP A 345 -13.30 4.02 2.20
C ASP A 345 -14.72 4.02 1.58
N SER A 346 -15.53 5.05 1.86
CA SER A 346 -16.90 5.19 1.35
C SER A 346 -16.94 5.50 -0.16
N PHE A 347 -17.69 4.73 -0.94
CA PHE A 347 -17.96 5.04 -2.35
C PHE A 347 -18.95 6.19 -2.58
N ASP A 348 -19.65 6.62 -1.52
CA ASP A 348 -20.59 7.75 -1.56
C ASP A 348 -20.44 8.61 -0.29
N PRO A 349 -19.34 9.36 -0.16
CA PRO A 349 -19.07 10.15 1.04
C PRO A 349 -20.14 11.21 1.31
N ARG A 350 -20.70 11.82 0.27
CA ARG A 350 -21.71 12.89 0.41
C ARG A 350 -22.98 12.40 1.10
N SER A 351 -23.49 11.24 0.66
CA SER A 351 -24.65 10.62 1.29
C SER A 351 -24.32 10.08 2.69
N LYS A 352 -23.17 9.41 2.85
CA LYS A 352 -22.79 8.76 4.13
C LYS A 352 -22.43 9.75 5.23
N PHE A 353 -21.90 10.92 4.86
CA PHE A 353 -21.46 11.95 5.80
C PHE A 353 -22.31 13.22 5.66
N SER A 354 -23.60 13.08 5.37
CA SER A 354 -24.53 14.21 5.18
C SER A 354 -24.45 15.21 6.32
N LYS A 355 -24.32 14.75 7.57
CA LYS A 355 -24.11 15.60 8.75
C LYS A 355 -22.93 16.57 8.59
N LEU A 356 -21.83 16.16 7.96
CA LEU A 356 -20.71 17.05 7.68
C LEU A 356 -21.04 17.97 6.49
N TYR A 357 -21.46 17.40 5.36
CA TYR A 357 -21.70 18.15 4.11
C TYR A 357 -22.84 19.16 4.19
N GLU A 358 -23.82 18.97 5.07
CA GLU A 358 -24.94 19.90 5.28
C GLU A 358 -24.60 21.05 6.24
N ASN A 359 -23.55 20.91 7.05
CA ASN A 359 -23.23 21.86 8.11
C ASN A 359 -21.90 22.58 7.91
N ILE A 360 -20.99 22.03 7.10
CA ILE A 360 -19.66 22.61 6.86
C ILE A 360 -19.39 22.71 5.35
N PRO A 361 -19.10 23.92 4.82
CA PRO A 361 -18.76 24.09 3.41
C PRO A 361 -17.35 23.55 3.10
N CYS A 362 -16.99 23.47 1.81
CA CYS A 362 -15.62 23.21 1.35
C CYS A 362 -14.99 21.88 1.83
N ILE A 363 -15.81 20.82 1.81
CA ILE A 363 -15.36 19.44 2.06
C ILE A 363 -15.03 18.75 0.74
N PHE A 364 -13.84 18.16 0.68
CA PHE A 364 -13.35 17.39 -0.45
C PHE A 364 -12.82 16.04 -0.01
N THR A 365 -12.88 15.07 -0.90
CA THR A 365 -12.30 13.73 -0.75
C THR A 365 -11.44 13.42 -1.97
N LEU A 366 -10.76 12.28 -1.94
CA LEU A 366 -10.05 11.79 -3.11
C LEU A 366 -10.99 11.56 -4.32
N PHE A 367 -12.29 11.27 -4.10
CA PHE A 367 -13.27 11.16 -5.19
C PHE A 367 -13.45 12.47 -5.96
N ASP A 368 -13.41 13.61 -5.27
CA ASP A 368 -13.52 14.93 -5.90
C ASP A 368 -12.23 15.30 -6.69
N LEU A 369 -11.15 14.54 -6.50
CA LEU A 369 -9.80 14.78 -7.02
C LEU A 369 -9.27 13.59 -7.84
N SER A 370 -10.13 12.66 -8.24
CA SER A 370 -9.74 11.39 -8.88
C SER A 370 -8.95 11.58 -10.17
N LYS A 371 -9.23 12.65 -10.93
CA LYS A 371 -8.47 13.01 -12.16
C LYS A 371 -6.98 13.26 -11.90
N ASP A 372 -6.62 13.66 -10.69
CA ASP A 372 -5.21 13.87 -10.33
C ASP A 372 -4.45 12.56 -10.12
N LEU A 373 -5.17 11.46 -9.90
CA LEU A 373 -4.61 10.11 -9.82
C LEU A 373 -4.40 9.47 -11.20
N GLU A 374 -5.10 9.92 -12.24
CA GLU A 374 -4.97 9.37 -13.60
C GLU A 374 -3.54 9.50 -14.15
N ASN A 375 -2.79 10.51 -13.69
CA ASN A 375 -1.39 10.76 -14.07
C ASN A 375 -0.37 9.97 -13.23
N PHE A 376 -0.81 9.15 -12.27
CA PHE A 376 0.09 8.34 -11.44
C PHE A 376 0.81 7.27 -12.28
N GLY A 377 0.16 6.78 -13.33
CA GLY A 377 0.70 5.77 -14.24
C GLY A 377 0.85 4.40 -13.59
N LYS A 378 1.20 3.39 -14.39
CA LYS A 378 1.51 2.05 -13.88
C LYS A 378 2.79 2.13 -13.04
N ILE A 379 2.69 1.69 -11.78
CA ILE A 379 3.87 1.37 -10.97
C ILE A 379 3.87 -0.13 -10.79
N SER A 380 4.94 -0.76 -11.22
CA SER A 380 5.15 -2.18 -11.06
C SER A 380 6.09 -2.49 -9.91
N SER A 381 6.16 -3.76 -9.55
CA SER A 381 7.08 -4.26 -8.54
C SER A 381 8.37 -4.76 -9.17
N GLU A 382 9.45 -4.83 -8.40
CA GLU A 382 10.69 -5.50 -8.81
C GLU A 382 10.55 -7.03 -8.92
N TYR A 383 9.54 -7.61 -8.25
CA TYR A 383 9.25 -9.04 -8.31
C TYR A 383 8.50 -9.41 -9.60
N ASP A 384 7.59 -8.56 -10.02
CA ASP A 384 6.68 -8.74 -11.15
C ASP A 384 6.35 -7.38 -11.78
N GLU A 385 6.82 -7.19 -13.01
CA GLU A 385 6.63 -5.95 -13.78
C GLU A 385 5.21 -5.80 -14.34
N ASP A 386 4.45 -6.89 -14.41
CA ASP A 386 3.13 -6.94 -15.03
C ASP A 386 2.01 -6.55 -14.07
N VAL A 387 2.21 -6.69 -12.76
CA VAL A 387 1.23 -6.29 -11.75
C VAL A 387 1.20 -4.77 -11.55
N ASP A 388 0.01 -4.17 -11.66
CA ASP A 388 -0.23 -2.75 -11.38
C ASP A 388 -0.44 -2.51 -9.87
N LEU A 389 0.46 -1.74 -9.27
CA LEU A 389 0.44 -1.36 -7.86
C LEU A 389 -0.40 -0.10 -7.57
N THR A 390 -1.09 0.48 -8.56
CA THR A 390 -1.89 1.70 -8.37
C THR A 390 -2.86 1.58 -7.20
N ASN A 391 -3.59 0.47 -7.09
CA ASN A 391 -4.55 0.23 -6.01
C ASN A 391 -3.88 0.15 -4.62
N PHE A 392 -2.62 -0.27 -4.56
CA PHE A 392 -1.85 -0.30 -3.32
C PHE A 392 -1.40 1.11 -2.90
N TYR A 393 -0.99 1.93 -3.87
CA TYR A 393 -0.45 3.26 -3.58
C TYR A 393 -1.52 4.33 -3.36
N VAL A 394 -2.72 4.20 -3.94
CA VAL A 394 -3.80 5.20 -3.80
C VAL A 394 -4.15 5.47 -2.32
N PRO A 395 -4.34 4.46 -1.44
CA PRO A 395 -4.55 4.71 -0.01
C PRO A 395 -3.36 5.40 0.69
N ILE A 396 -2.13 5.15 0.23
CA ILE A 396 -0.93 5.81 0.77
C ILE A 396 -0.90 7.29 0.35
N ILE A 397 -1.29 7.59 -0.89
CA ILE A 397 -1.46 8.96 -1.39
C ILE A 397 -2.52 9.69 -0.55
N ASP A 398 -3.67 9.04 -0.32
CA ASP A 398 -4.77 9.59 0.49
C ASP A 398 -4.33 9.88 1.94
N LEU A 399 -3.52 8.98 2.51
CA LEU A 399 -2.89 9.17 3.83
C LEU A 399 -1.99 10.39 3.85
N LEU A 400 -1.11 10.55 2.87
CA LEU A 400 -0.20 11.68 2.78
C LEU A 400 -0.94 13.00 2.60
N ILE A 401 -1.94 13.04 1.72
CA ILE A 401 -2.78 14.24 1.56
C ILE A 401 -3.46 14.56 2.88
N THR A 402 -4.08 13.60 3.56
CA THR A 402 -4.77 13.87 4.82
C THR A 402 -3.81 14.34 5.92
N ALA A 403 -2.63 13.73 6.03
CA ALA A 403 -1.67 14.01 7.09
C ALA A 403 -0.94 15.35 6.94
N HIS A 404 -0.89 15.94 5.75
CA HIS A 404 -0.21 17.23 5.52
C HIS A 404 -1.11 18.46 5.75
N GLY A 405 -2.33 18.24 6.26
CA GLY A 405 -3.17 19.33 6.76
C GLY A 405 -2.57 20.02 7.99
N LYS A 406 -3.10 21.21 8.32
CA LYS A 406 -2.76 21.99 9.52
C LYS A 406 -2.92 21.18 10.80
N THR A 407 -3.96 20.36 10.82
CA THR A 407 -4.28 19.44 11.89
C THR A 407 -4.87 18.18 11.27
N PHE A 408 -4.66 17.06 11.94
CA PHE A 408 -5.26 15.78 11.59
C PHE A 408 -6.25 15.33 12.66
N ILE A 409 -7.43 14.86 12.25
CA ILE A 409 -8.43 14.27 13.14
C ILE A 409 -8.83 12.90 12.57
N GLY A 410 -8.37 11.83 13.23
CA GLY A 410 -8.67 10.46 12.83
C GLY A 410 -9.50 9.69 13.85
N ILE A 411 -9.92 8.49 13.46
CA ILE A 411 -10.63 7.55 14.33
C ILE A 411 -9.62 6.76 15.18
N PRO A 412 -9.86 6.60 16.49
CA PRO A 412 -9.04 5.76 17.36
C PRO A 412 -8.92 4.31 16.85
N LYS A 413 -7.79 3.66 17.13
CA LYS A 413 -7.48 2.26 16.76
C LYS A 413 -7.36 1.96 15.26
N SER A 414 -7.66 2.89 14.36
CA SER A 414 -7.35 2.72 12.94
C SER A 414 -5.85 2.86 12.70
N ALA A 415 -5.26 1.88 12.01
CA ALA A 415 -3.85 1.91 11.67
C ALA A 415 -3.52 3.03 10.67
N PHE A 416 -4.45 3.33 9.75
CA PHE A 416 -4.39 4.51 8.89
C PHE A 416 -4.32 5.78 9.73
N SER A 417 -5.25 5.96 10.69
CA SER A 417 -5.25 7.16 11.56
C SER A 417 -3.95 7.29 12.36
N ARG A 418 -3.40 6.18 12.85
CA ARG A 418 -2.13 6.21 13.60
C ARG A 418 -0.99 6.70 12.73
N LEU A 419 -0.82 6.13 11.53
CA LEU A 419 0.25 6.54 10.62
C LEU A 419 0.05 7.97 10.09
N ALA A 420 -1.19 8.36 9.78
CA ALA A 420 -1.51 9.74 9.39
C ALA A 420 -1.18 10.74 10.51
N ASN A 421 -1.44 10.40 11.77
CA ASN A 421 -1.07 11.23 12.91
C ASN A 421 0.45 11.35 13.07
N GLU A 422 1.19 10.25 12.88
CA GLU A 422 2.66 10.26 12.91
C GLU A 422 3.25 11.19 11.84
N VAL A 423 2.74 11.10 10.61
CA VAL A 423 3.14 11.99 9.51
C VAL A 423 2.75 13.44 9.80
N ASN A 424 1.55 13.69 10.34
CA ASN A 424 1.11 15.04 10.71
C ASN A 424 1.96 15.66 11.82
N ASN A 425 2.36 14.86 12.81
CA ASN A 425 3.26 15.31 13.86
C ASN A 425 4.62 15.75 13.29
N LEU A 426 5.20 14.93 12.41
CA LEU A 426 6.49 15.24 11.77
C LEU A 426 6.41 16.47 10.86
N SER A 427 5.35 16.61 10.06
CA SER A 427 5.16 17.78 9.20
C SER A 427 5.00 19.09 9.98
N ASN A 428 4.58 18.99 11.24
CA ASN A 428 4.47 20.11 12.18
C ASN A 428 5.65 20.23 13.15
N GLY A 429 6.78 19.58 12.86
CA GLY A 429 8.02 19.72 13.64
C GLY A 429 8.03 19.01 15.00
N LYS A 430 7.13 18.04 15.21
CA LYS A 430 7.09 17.18 16.40
C LYS A 430 7.66 15.79 16.08
N ASN A 431 7.87 14.96 17.09
CA ASN A 431 8.19 13.55 16.86
C ASN A 431 6.93 12.79 16.41
N ALA A 432 7.09 11.73 15.61
CA ALA A 432 6.00 10.92 15.07
C ALA A 432 5.00 10.49 16.16
N ILE A 433 5.49 9.91 17.25
CA ILE A 433 4.68 9.35 18.35
C ILE A 433 4.29 10.38 19.44
N SER A 434 4.35 11.69 19.14
CA SER A 434 4.03 12.75 20.12
C SER A 434 2.55 12.86 20.46
#